data_AF-A0A3D1RVB0-F1
#
_entry.id   AF-A0A3D1RVB0-F1
#
_cell.length_a   1.000
_cell.length_b   1.000
_cell.length_c   1.000
_cell.angle_alpha   90.00
_cell.angle_beta   90.00
_cell.angle_gamma   90.00
#
_symmetry.space_group_name_H-M   'P 1'
#
loop_
_entity.id
_entity.type
_entity.pdbx_description
1 polymer ?
#
loop_
_entity_poly.entity_id
_entity_poly.type
_entity_poly.pdbx_seq_one_letter_code
_entity_poly.pdbx_strand_id
1 'polypeptide(L)'
;MKEIQFEPGEVILHEGDPSETVFQLLSGQVEVYGKRKEQIVVLGHLEAGDYLGEMGLIDEQPRSTSARAVTDVAAVELERWEFIRLVSEQPASAYRLISRLAQHLRRMNKDLLSLADDLEDGVPDHSTQHEMPQAVTLYAAIDDIAGHVPKEGVTIATFGFSIGRLPEPAERGWADFQLPDSVPSRLSLRHFAVVSLEGVWAVQDLGSELGTEVNGTVIGRDFNSDFLELKSGDNAVVAGGSDSPFCFRLSVA
;
A
#
# COMPACT_ATOMS: atom_id res chain seq x y z
N MET A 1 -12.71 8.10 -25.81
CA MET A 1 -13.87 7.61 -25.04
C MET A 1 -14.80 6.90 -26.00
N LYS A 2 -14.93 5.58 -25.85
CA LYS A 2 -15.77 4.73 -26.70
C LYS A 2 -16.73 3.96 -25.80
N GLU A 3 -18.03 4.02 -26.08
CA GLU A 3 -18.98 3.17 -25.37
C GLU A 3 -18.87 1.72 -25.85
N ILE A 4 -18.90 0.80 -24.89
CA ILE A 4 -18.84 -0.65 -25.11
C ILE A 4 -19.89 -1.32 -24.22
N GLN A 5 -20.40 -2.46 -24.69
CA GLN A 5 -21.34 -3.28 -23.96
C GLN A 5 -20.79 -4.69 -23.83
N PHE A 6 -21.06 -5.32 -22.70
CA PHE A 6 -20.70 -6.71 -22.41
C PHE A 6 -21.94 -7.48 -21.96
N GLU A 7 -22.11 -8.68 -22.48
CA GLU A 7 -23.19 -9.59 -22.08
C GLU A 7 -22.81 -10.36 -20.80
N PRO A 8 -23.79 -10.83 -19.99
CA PRO A 8 -23.52 -11.65 -18.83
C PRO A 8 -22.61 -12.85 -19.14
N GLY A 9 -21.54 -13.00 -18.36
CA GLY A 9 -20.53 -14.05 -18.51
C GLY A 9 -19.38 -13.70 -19.45
N GLU A 10 -19.46 -12.61 -20.21
CA GLU A 10 -18.39 -12.16 -21.09
C GLU A 10 -17.17 -11.68 -20.29
N VAL A 11 -15.98 -12.13 -20.68
CA VAL A 11 -14.72 -11.72 -20.06
C VAL A 11 -14.29 -10.37 -20.62
N ILE A 12 -14.11 -9.40 -19.74
CA ILE A 12 -13.74 -8.02 -20.07
C ILE A 12 -12.22 -7.86 -20.09
N LEU A 13 -11.51 -8.48 -19.14
CA LEU A 13 -10.06 -8.42 -18.98
C LEU A 13 -9.52 -9.78 -18.54
N HIS A 14 -8.30 -10.13 -18.97
CA HIS A 14 -7.56 -11.26 -18.42
C HIS A 14 -6.36 -10.80 -17.59
N GLU A 15 -6.12 -11.51 -16.49
CA GLU A 15 -4.90 -11.38 -15.69
C GLU A 15 -3.66 -11.59 -16.57
N GLY A 16 -2.69 -10.69 -16.46
CA GLY A 16 -1.45 -10.72 -17.23
C GLY A 16 -1.48 -10.03 -18.60
N ASP A 17 -2.65 -9.61 -19.09
CA ASP A 17 -2.73 -8.82 -20.34
C ASP A 17 -2.06 -7.44 -20.17
N PRO A 18 -1.59 -6.80 -21.25
CA PRO A 18 -1.14 -5.42 -21.21
C PRO A 18 -2.24 -4.44 -20.74
N SER A 19 -1.85 -3.42 -19.97
CA SER A 19 -2.78 -2.43 -19.38
C SER A 19 -2.80 -1.12 -20.16
N GLU A 20 -3.42 -1.12 -21.35
CA GLU A 20 -3.41 0.05 -22.25
C GLU A 20 -4.65 0.96 -22.08
N THR A 21 -5.75 0.39 -21.58
CA THR A 21 -7.04 1.07 -21.43
C THR A 21 -7.66 0.83 -20.05
N VAL A 22 -8.60 1.70 -19.66
CA VAL A 22 -9.46 1.51 -18.48
C VAL A 22 -10.91 1.53 -18.91
N PHE A 23 -11.77 0.82 -18.18
CA PHE A 23 -13.21 0.88 -18.37
C PHE A 23 -13.86 1.62 -17.22
N GLN A 24 -14.63 2.67 -17.50
CA GLN A 24 -15.55 3.26 -16.54
C GLN A 24 -16.92 2.60 -16.69
N LEU A 25 -17.42 1.96 -15.65
CA LEU A 25 -18.73 1.32 -15.69
C LEU A 25 -19.84 2.38 -15.63
N LEU A 26 -20.74 2.36 -16.59
CA LEU A 26 -21.93 3.22 -16.63
C LEU A 26 -23.15 2.53 -16.00
N SER A 27 -23.26 1.21 -16.19
CA SER A 27 -24.30 0.37 -15.62
C SER A 27 -23.85 -1.10 -15.55
N GLY A 28 -24.59 -1.89 -14.77
CA GLY A 28 -24.34 -3.32 -14.60
C GLY A 28 -23.35 -3.63 -13.48
N GLN A 29 -23.01 -4.92 -13.39
CA GLN A 29 -22.10 -5.45 -12.39
C GLN A 29 -21.01 -6.31 -13.04
N VAL A 30 -19.78 -6.14 -12.58
CA VAL A 30 -18.61 -6.91 -13.02
C VAL A 30 -18.03 -7.64 -11.83
N GLU A 31 -17.69 -8.92 -12.00
CA GLU A 31 -16.97 -9.72 -11.02
C GLU A 31 -15.48 -9.72 -11.38
N VAL A 32 -14.64 -9.36 -10.40
CA VAL A 32 -13.18 -9.40 -10.51
C VAL A 32 -12.69 -10.68 -9.83
N TYR A 33 -11.85 -11.44 -10.51
CA TYR A 33 -11.38 -12.74 -10.04
C TYR A 33 -9.93 -13.03 -10.43
N GLY A 34 -9.25 -13.82 -9.60
CA GLY A 34 -7.93 -14.36 -9.88
C GLY A 34 -7.98 -15.87 -10.06
N LYS A 35 -6.96 -16.45 -10.72
CA LYS A 35 -6.80 -17.90 -10.81
C LYS A 35 -5.65 -18.38 -9.91
N ARG A 36 -5.92 -19.35 -9.05
CA ARG A 36 -4.92 -19.99 -8.17
C ARG A 36 -5.11 -21.50 -8.17
N LYS A 37 -4.07 -22.26 -8.52
CA LYS A 37 -4.07 -23.75 -8.54
C LYS A 37 -5.36 -24.34 -9.14
N GLU A 38 -5.75 -23.84 -10.32
CA GLU A 38 -6.96 -24.19 -11.08
C GLU A 38 -8.31 -23.71 -10.51
N GLN A 39 -8.34 -23.08 -9.34
CA GLN A 39 -9.55 -22.50 -8.76
C GLN A 39 -9.69 -21.02 -9.12
N ILE A 40 -10.93 -20.58 -9.33
CA ILE A 40 -11.30 -19.18 -9.48
C ILE A 40 -11.59 -18.63 -8.09
N VAL A 41 -10.90 -17.55 -7.72
CA VAL A 41 -11.13 -16.83 -6.46
C VAL A 41 -11.73 -15.48 -6.82
N VAL A 42 -12.95 -15.22 -6.35
CA VAL A 42 -13.61 -13.92 -6.52
C VAL A 42 -12.99 -12.93 -5.54
N LEU A 43 -12.48 -11.83 -6.09
CA LEU A 43 -11.77 -10.79 -5.34
C LEU A 43 -12.69 -9.59 -5.04
N GLY A 44 -13.80 -9.50 -5.76
CA GLY A 44 -14.81 -8.47 -5.51
C GLY A 44 -15.72 -8.25 -6.70
N HIS A 45 -16.60 -7.27 -6.53
CA HIS A 45 -17.51 -6.81 -7.58
C HIS A 45 -17.38 -5.31 -7.76
N LEU A 46 -17.50 -4.87 -9.01
CA LEU A 46 -17.55 -3.48 -9.42
C LEU A 46 -18.95 -3.17 -9.97
N GLU A 47 -19.37 -1.92 -9.79
CA GLU A 47 -20.68 -1.41 -10.19
C GLU A 47 -20.56 -0.05 -10.90
N ALA A 48 -21.70 0.52 -11.31
CA ALA A 48 -21.73 1.81 -11.99
C ALA A 48 -20.94 2.90 -11.23
N GLY A 49 -20.12 3.63 -11.97
CA GLY A 49 -19.21 4.66 -11.45
C GLY A 49 -17.80 4.16 -11.13
N ASP A 50 -17.58 2.84 -11.10
CA ASP A 50 -16.28 2.25 -10.85
C ASP A 50 -15.39 2.24 -12.11
N TYR A 51 -14.09 2.21 -11.87
CA TYR A 51 -13.09 1.93 -12.89
C TYR A 51 -12.67 0.47 -12.78
N LEU A 52 -12.47 -0.17 -13.93
CA LEU A 52 -11.95 -1.51 -14.06
C LEU A 52 -10.62 -1.46 -14.84
N GLY A 53 -9.59 -2.07 -14.25
CA GLY A 53 -8.27 -2.19 -14.87
C GLY A 53 -7.37 -0.96 -14.67
N GLU A 54 -7.75 -0.08 -13.74
CA GLU A 54 -7.05 1.16 -13.41
C GLU A 54 -5.68 0.91 -12.79
N MET A 55 -5.52 -0.17 -12.02
CA MET A 55 -4.27 -0.49 -11.33
C MET A 55 -3.09 -0.57 -12.31
N GLY A 56 -3.16 -1.50 -13.27
CA GLY A 56 -2.10 -1.73 -14.24
C GLY A 56 -1.80 -0.52 -15.13
N LEU A 57 -2.79 0.35 -15.33
CA LEU A 57 -2.62 1.58 -16.10
C LEU A 57 -1.94 2.69 -15.28
N ILE A 58 -2.14 2.71 -13.95
CA ILE A 58 -1.55 3.66 -13.00
C ILE A 58 -0.10 3.28 -12.65
N ASP A 59 0.17 2.00 -12.38
CA ASP A 59 1.49 1.51 -11.96
C ASP A 59 2.34 0.94 -13.11
N GLU A 60 1.79 0.98 -14.33
CA GLU A 60 2.43 0.53 -15.58
C GLU A 60 2.77 -0.97 -15.56
N GLN A 61 1.97 -1.78 -14.87
CA GLN A 61 2.06 -3.24 -14.83
C GLN A 61 0.98 -3.93 -15.70
N PRO A 62 1.18 -5.21 -16.06
CA PRO A 62 0.11 -6.03 -16.63
C PRO A 62 -1.14 -6.08 -15.73
N ARG A 63 -2.29 -6.49 -16.29
CA ARG A 63 -3.54 -6.64 -15.53
C ARG A 63 -3.31 -7.53 -14.31
N SER A 64 -3.61 -7.01 -13.13
CA SER A 64 -3.43 -7.73 -11.86
C SER A 64 -4.42 -8.90 -11.68
N THR A 65 -5.56 -8.85 -12.38
CA THR A 65 -6.70 -9.76 -12.19
C THR A 65 -7.50 -9.89 -13.49
N SER A 66 -8.32 -10.93 -13.56
CA SER A 66 -9.32 -11.09 -14.63
C SER A 66 -10.66 -10.49 -14.18
N ALA A 67 -11.52 -10.15 -15.14
CA ALA A 67 -12.85 -9.64 -14.84
C ALA A 67 -13.89 -10.08 -15.88
N ARG A 68 -15.10 -10.36 -15.43
CA ARG A 68 -16.23 -10.75 -16.29
C ARG A 68 -17.52 -10.01 -15.92
N ALA A 69 -18.36 -9.76 -16.91
CA ALA A 69 -19.68 -9.22 -16.69
C ALA A 69 -20.57 -10.23 -15.95
N VAL A 70 -21.32 -9.78 -14.94
CA VAL A 70 -22.31 -10.59 -14.20
C VAL A 70 -23.72 -10.31 -14.71
N THR A 71 -23.97 -9.07 -15.11
CA THR A 71 -25.20 -8.62 -15.78
C THR A 71 -24.84 -8.04 -17.15
N ASP A 72 -25.83 -7.54 -17.89
CA ASP A 72 -25.53 -6.63 -18.99
C ASP A 72 -24.77 -5.41 -18.42
N VAL A 73 -23.60 -5.11 -19.01
CA VAL A 73 -22.73 -4.02 -18.57
C VAL A 73 -22.58 -3.04 -19.71
N ALA A 74 -22.78 -1.76 -19.43
CA ALA A 74 -22.37 -0.67 -20.31
C ALA A 74 -21.18 0.05 -19.68
N ALA A 75 -20.14 0.29 -20.47
CA ALA A 75 -18.93 0.95 -20.02
C ALA A 75 -18.39 1.94 -21.06
N VAL A 76 -17.57 2.88 -20.60
CA VAL A 76 -16.75 3.72 -21.47
C VAL A 76 -15.31 3.22 -21.39
N GLU A 77 -14.77 2.83 -22.53
CA GLU A 77 -13.35 2.56 -22.71
C GLU A 77 -12.60 3.90 -22.84
N LEU A 78 -11.57 4.05 -22.01
CA LEU A 78 -10.69 5.22 -21.94
C LEU A 78 -9.26 4.77 -22.21
N GLU A 79 -8.57 5.45 -23.11
CA GLU A 79 -7.12 5.32 -23.23
C GLU A 79 -6.43 5.97 -22.02
N ARG A 80 -5.18 5.58 -21.74
CA ARG A 80 -4.41 6.09 -20.60
C ARG A 80 -4.44 7.61 -20.47
N TRP A 81 -4.22 8.33 -21.56
CA TRP A 81 -4.22 9.80 -21.53
C TRP A 81 -5.59 10.40 -21.21
N GLU A 82 -6.69 9.75 -21.64
CA GLU A 82 -8.06 10.19 -21.34
C GLU A 82 -8.38 9.99 -19.85
N PHE A 83 -7.99 8.83 -19.30
CA PHE A 83 -8.14 8.54 -17.88
C PHE A 83 -7.36 9.53 -17.01
N ILE A 84 -6.07 9.73 -17.31
CA ILE A 84 -5.22 10.67 -16.57
C ILE A 84 -5.78 12.08 -16.65
N ARG A 85 -6.22 12.53 -17.83
CA ARG A 85 -6.87 13.84 -17.99
C ARG A 85 -8.12 13.95 -17.13
N LEU A 86 -8.99 12.94 -17.18
CA LEU A 86 -10.26 12.95 -16.46
C LEU A 86 -10.06 12.98 -14.94
N VAL A 87 -9.13 12.19 -14.41
CA VAL A 87 -8.80 12.20 -12.98
C VAL A 87 -8.12 13.52 -12.57
N SER A 88 -7.31 14.11 -13.44
CA SER A 88 -6.59 15.36 -13.14
C SER A 88 -7.47 16.61 -13.21
N GLU A 89 -8.42 16.65 -14.16
CA GLU A 89 -9.25 17.84 -14.43
C GLU A 89 -10.61 17.81 -13.71
N GLN A 90 -11.06 16.64 -13.26
CA GLN A 90 -12.36 16.48 -12.61
C GLN A 90 -12.18 15.96 -11.17
N PRO A 91 -12.14 16.85 -10.16
CA PRO A 91 -11.95 16.47 -8.76
C PRO A 91 -12.97 15.43 -8.26
N ALA A 92 -14.21 15.47 -8.76
CA ALA A 92 -15.23 14.50 -8.41
C ALA A 92 -14.90 13.07 -8.88
N SER A 93 -14.26 12.92 -10.04
CA SER A 93 -13.84 11.62 -10.58
C SER A 93 -12.66 11.06 -9.78
N ALA A 94 -11.67 11.89 -9.46
CA ALA A 94 -10.57 11.51 -8.57
C ALA A 94 -11.06 11.10 -7.18
N TYR A 95 -11.96 11.88 -6.58
CA TYR A 95 -12.52 11.57 -5.27
C TYR A 95 -13.28 10.24 -5.26
N ARG A 96 -14.06 9.95 -6.30
CA ARG A 96 -14.74 8.65 -6.46
C ARG A 96 -13.75 7.50 -6.53
N LEU A 97 -12.72 7.62 -7.38
CA LEU A 97 -11.66 6.61 -7.51
C LEU A 97 -10.98 6.34 -6.16
N ILE A 98 -10.51 7.38 -5.48
CA ILE A 98 -9.84 7.28 -4.18
C ILE A 98 -10.78 6.65 -3.13
N SER A 99 -12.05 7.08 -3.09
CA SER A 99 -13.04 6.55 -2.15
C SER A 99 -13.28 5.05 -2.37
N ARG A 100 -13.33 4.60 -3.61
CA ARG A 100 -13.49 3.18 -3.96
C ARG A 100 -12.27 2.36 -3.61
N LEU A 101 -11.06 2.83 -3.92
CA LEU A 101 -9.82 2.16 -3.53
C LEU A 101 -9.73 2.02 -2.00
N ALA A 102 -10.08 3.07 -1.24
CA ALA A 102 -10.11 3.01 0.21
C ALA A 102 -11.15 2.02 0.76
N GLN A 103 -12.33 1.90 0.12
CA GLN A 103 -13.34 0.89 0.47
C GLN A 103 -12.86 -0.53 0.15
N HIS A 104 -12.18 -0.71 -0.99
CA HIS A 104 -11.61 -1.99 -1.39
C HIS A 104 -10.53 -2.43 -0.40
N LEU A 105 -9.57 -1.56 -0.07
CA LEU A 105 -8.52 -1.84 0.92
C LEU A 105 -9.10 -2.20 2.29
N ARG A 106 -10.14 -1.48 2.76
CA ARG A 106 -10.82 -1.82 4.02
C ARG A 106 -11.47 -3.22 3.99
N ARG A 107 -12.04 -3.62 2.86
CA ARG A 107 -12.62 -4.96 2.68
C ARG A 107 -11.54 -6.03 2.70
N MET A 108 -10.46 -5.85 1.93
CA MET A 108 -9.32 -6.76 1.93
C MET A 108 -8.70 -6.92 3.32
N ASN A 109 -8.52 -5.83 4.07
CA ASN A 109 -8.01 -5.89 5.44
C ASN A 109 -8.95 -6.67 6.36
N LYS A 110 -10.27 -6.51 6.21
CA LYS A 110 -11.26 -7.26 6.99
C LYS A 110 -11.21 -8.75 6.64
N ASP A 111 -11.13 -9.10 5.36
CA ASP A 111 -11.10 -10.49 4.91
C ASP A 111 -9.82 -11.20 5.41
N LEU A 112 -8.68 -10.50 5.40
CA LEU A 112 -7.42 -10.98 6.00
C LEU A 112 -7.56 -11.24 7.50
N LEU A 113 -8.20 -10.34 8.26
CA LEU A 113 -8.43 -10.53 9.69
C LEU A 113 -9.38 -11.71 9.97
N SER A 114 -10.46 -11.86 9.20
CA SER A 114 -11.37 -13.00 9.38
C SER A 114 -10.72 -14.36 9.04
N LEU A 115 -9.80 -14.39 8.07
CA LEU A 115 -9.01 -15.59 7.79
C LEU A 115 -8.07 -15.94 8.95
N ALA A 116 -7.57 -14.95 9.69
CA ALA A 116 -6.78 -15.20 10.89
C ALA A 116 -7.68 -15.75 12.02
N ASP A 117 -8.86 -15.18 12.22
CA ASP A 117 -9.83 -15.63 13.24
C ASP A 117 -10.32 -17.07 12.97
N ASP A 118 -10.65 -17.42 11.71
CA ASP A 118 -11.15 -18.74 11.33
C ASP A 118 -10.08 -19.86 11.46
N LEU A 119 -8.80 -19.51 11.47
CA LEU A 119 -7.69 -20.44 11.73
C LEU A 119 -7.53 -20.76 13.22
N GLU A 120 -8.08 -19.95 14.13
CA GLU A 120 -8.01 -20.18 15.59
C GLU A 120 -9.05 -21.19 16.09
N ASP A 121 -10.21 -21.34 15.42
CA ASP A 121 -11.36 -22.09 15.97
C ASP A 121 -11.50 -23.57 15.51
N GLY A 122 -10.59 -24.12 14.68
CA GLY A 122 -10.89 -25.33 13.89
C GLY A 122 -9.90 -26.50 13.78
N VAL A 123 -8.67 -26.45 14.30
CA VAL A 123 -7.65 -27.52 14.05
C VAL A 123 -6.94 -27.96 15.34
N PRO A 124 -6.84 -29.27 15.64
CA PRO A 124 -6.05 -29.78 16.76
C PRO A 124 -4.56 -29.54 16.51
N ASP A 125 -3.90 -29.00 17.54
CA ASP A 125 -2.46 -28.78 17.69
C ASP A 125 -1.57 -29.53 16.69
N HIS A 126 -1.40 -28.92 15.52
CA HIS A 126 -0.39 -29.28 14.54
C HIS A 126 0.32 -28.01 14.13
N SER A 127 1.27 -27.63 14.99
CA SER A 127 2.38 -26.72 14.73
C SER A 127 2.99 -26.96 13.35
N THR A 128 2.49 -26.23 12.35
CA THR A 128 3.21 -25.92 11.12
C THR A 128 3.35 -24.41 11.09
N GLN A 129 4.52 -23.96 11.52
CA GLN A 129 4.96 -22.57 11.57
C GLN A 129 4.93 -21.97 10.16
N HIS A 130 3.80 -21.41 9.73
CA HIS A 130 3.85 -20.18 8.95
C HIS A 130 3.84 -19.07 9.98
N GLU A 131 5.03 -18.68 10.43
CA GLU A 131 5.19 -17.51 11.28
C GLU A 131 4.54 -16.33 10.54
N MET A 132 3.48 -15.77 11.12
CA MET A 132 3.11 -14.40 10.77
C MET A 132 4.38 -13.58 10.81
N PRO A 133 4.66 -12.69 9.82
CA PRO A 133 5.85 -11.86 9.89
C PRO A 133 5.81 -11.14 11.24
N GLN A 134 6.83 -11.43 12.06
CA GLN A 134 6.91 -11.00 13.45
C GLN A 134 6.56 -9.52 13.54
N ALA A 135 5.58 -9.13 14.35
CA ALA A 135 5.14 -7.74 14.38
C ALA A 135 6.33 -6.82 14.72
N VAL A 136 6.52 -5.76 13.92
CA VAL A 136 7.56 -4.77 14.19
C VAL A 136 6.97 -3.72 15.12
N THR A 137 7.65 -3.43 16.23
CA THR A 137 7.24 -2.35 17.14
C THR A 137 8.26 -1.23 17.09
N LEU A 138 7.79 -0.02 16.80
CA LEU A 138 8.58 1.21 16.74
C LEU A 138 8.59 1.90 18.11
N TYR A 139 9.79 2.23 18.59
CA TYR A 139 10.01 2.98 19.82
C TYR A 139 10.87 4.22 19.54
N ALA A 140 10.72 5.25 20.37
CA ALA A 140 11.71 6.30 20.45
C ALA A 140 13.02 5.74 21.01
N ALA A 141 14.15 6.05 20.39
CA ALA A 141 15.47 5.69 20.92
C ALA A 141 16.09 6.80 21.79
N ILE A 142 15.57 8.04 21.70
CA ILE A 142 16.00 9.18 22.51
C ILE A 142 14.82 9.99 23.04
N ASP A 143 15.05 10.73 24.14
CA ASP A 143 14.01 11.48 24.85
C ASP A 143 13.36 12.58 24.01
N ASP A 144 14.11 13.20 23.10
CA ASP A 144 13.64 14.32 22.26
C ASP A 144 12.41 13.96 21.40
N ILE A 145 12.28 12.70 21.00
CA ILE A 145 11.08 12.21 20.30
C ILE A 145 10.20 11.30 21.17
N ALA A 146 10.65 10.93 22.37
CA ALA A 146 9.89 10.09 23.29
C ALA A 146 8.59 10.73 23.78
N GLY A 147 8.49 12.07 23.73
CA GLY A 147 7.22 12.78 23.96
C GLY A 147 6.18 12.59 22.84
N HIS A 148 6.61 12.11 21.66
CA HIS A 148 5.78 11.95 20.47
C HIS A 148 5.54 10.47 20.10
N VAL A 149 6.32 9.54 20.63
CA VAL A 149 6.12 8.09 20.50
C VAL A 149 5.58 7.54 21.84
N PRO A 150 4.47 6.77 21.86
CA PRO A 150 4.01 6.10 23.08
C PRO A 150 5.10 5.25 23.73
N LYS A 151 5.10 5.13 25.06
CA LYS A 151 6.13 4.37 25.79
C LYS A 151 6.08 2.88 25.49
N GLU A 152 4.88 2.37 25.27
CA GLU A 152 4.57 1.02 24.80
C GLU A 152 5.00 0.76 23.36
N GLY A 153 5.39 1.80 22.62
CA GLY A 153 5.75 1.73 21.21
C GLY A 153 4.53 1.75 20.28
N VAL A 154 4.80 1.81 18.98
CA VAL A 154 3.79 1.75 17.92
C VAL A 154 3.96 0.42 17.19
N THR A 155 2.99 -0.47 17.34
CA THR A 155 2.97 -1.74 16.61
C THR A 155 2.60 -1.51 15.16
N ILE A 156 3.48 -1.94 14.26
CA ILE A 156 3.31 -1.85 12.82
C ILE A 156 2.67 -3.15 12.33
N ALA A 157 1.36 -3.09 12.10
CA ALA A 157 0.56 -4.22 11.60
C ALA A 157 0.23 -4.13 10.10
N THR A 158 0.60 -3.02 9.44
CA THR A 158 0.29 -2.75 8.03
C THR A 158 1.58 -2.65 7.22
N PHE A 159 1.60 -3.25 6.03
CA PHE A 159 2.73 -3.17 5.10
C PHE A 159 2.94 -1.75 4.59
N GLY A 160 4.20 -1.29 4.54
CA GLY A 160 4.53 0.04 4.00
C GLY A 160 4.25 1.19 4.96
N PHE A 161 4.17 0.91 6.26
CA PHE A 161 3.94 1.91 7.30
C PHE A 161 5.05 2.95 7.28
N SER A 162 4.70 4.15 6.87
CA SER A 162 5.61 5.26 6.61
C SER A 162 5.73 6.19 7.81
N ILE A 163 6.95 6.68 8.01
CA ILE A 163 7.31 7.63 9.05
C ILE A 163 7.83 8.91 8.38
N GLY A 164 7.40 10.06 8.89
CA GLY A 164 7.79 11.35 8.34
C GLY A 164 7.42 12.51 9.24
N ARG A 165 7.64 13.73 8.76
CA ARG A 165 7.25 14.93 9.50
C ARG A 165 5.80 15.35 9.23
N LEU A 166 5.25 16.13 10.14
CA LEU A 166 4.02 16.87 9.92
C LEU A 166 4.14 17.77 8.67
N PRO A 167 3.13 17.78 7.78
CA PRO A 167 3.13 18.65 6.62
C PRO A 167 2.89 20.11 7.00
N GLU A 168 3.53 21.04 6.28
CA GLU A 168 3.12 22.44 6.29
C GLU A 168 1.79 22.62 5.53
N PRO A 169 1.01 23.69 5.81
CA PRO A 169 -0.32 23.87 5.22
C PRO A 169 -0.37 23.86 3.68
N ALA A 170 0.75 24.19 3.01
CA ALA A 170 0.85 24.22 1.55
C ALA A 170 1.30 22.89 0.93
N GLU A 171 1.76 21.94 1.75
CA GLU A 171 2.31 20.66 1.30
C GLU A 171 1.20 19.59 1.16
N ARG A 172 1.42 18.65 0.26
CA ARG A 172 0.51 17.51 0.02
C ARG A 172 1.24 16.20 0.27
N GLY A 173 0.53 15.24 0.86
CA GLY A 173 1.07 13.94 1.27
C GLY A 173 1.23 13.84 2.78
N TRP A 174 1.18 12.62 3.30
CA TRP A 174 1.32 12.36 4.73
C TRP A 174 1.97 10.99 4.96
N ALA A 175 2.67 10.87 6.09
CA ALA A 175 3.15 9.59 6.62
C ALA A 175 2.09 8.98 7.57
N ASP A 176 2.18 7.67 7.81
CA ASP A 176 1.31 6.96 8.75
C ASP A 176 1.61 7.34 10.20
N PHE A 177 2.88 7.58 10.51
CA PHE A 177 3.33 8.15 11.78
C PHE A 177 4.08 9.45 11.55
N GLN A 178 3.58 10.54 12.18
CA GLN A 178 4.03 11.90 11.92
C GLN A 178 4.66 12.50 13.17
N LEU A 179 5.82 13.12 12.99
CA LEU A 179 6.53 13.84 14.05
C LEU A 179 6.61 15.34 13.73
N PRO A 180 6.57 16.22 14.73
CA PRO A 180 6.93 17.62 14.50
C PRO A 180 8.40 17.73 14.15
N ASP A 181 8.72 18.61 13.20
CA ASP A 181 10.08 18.97 12.82
C ASP A 181 10.13 20.47 12.52
N SER A 182 11.26 21.11 12.78
CA SER A 182 11.46 22.55 12.59
C SER A 182 12.40 22.81 11.43
N VAL A 183 12.17 23.89 10.67
CA VAL A 183 13.01 24.26 9.52
C VAL A 183 14.39 24.76 10.00
N PRO A 184 15.51 24.32 9.38
CA PRO A 184 15.59 23.36 8.27
C PRO A 184 15.25 21.93 8.72
N SER A 185 14.27 21.32 8.06
CA SER A 185 13.76 20.01 8.44
C SER A 185 14.78 18.92 8.16
N ARG A 186 14.94 18.00 9.09
CA ARG A 186 15.73 16.77 8.92
C ARG A 186 14.88 15.60 8.46
N LEU A 187 13.60 15.61 8.81
CA LEU A 187 12.61 14.67 8.31
C LEU A 187 11.95 15.17 7.03
N SER A 188 11.71 14.23 6.13
CA SER A 188 10.89 14.44 4.93
C SER A 188 9.43 14.13 5.26
N LEU A 189 8.48 14.64 4.45
CA LEU A 189 7.04 14.37 4.60
C LEU A 189 6.72 12.87 4.70
N ARG A 190 7.42 12.07 3.90
CA ARG A 190 7.56 10.62 4.02
C ARG A 190 9.04 10.32 3.92
N HIS A 191 9.67 9.96 5.02
CA HIS A 191 11.12 9.81 5.08
C HIS A 191 11.54 8.37 4.86
N PHE A 192 10.99 7.43 5.64
CA PHE A 192 11.20 6.00 5.45
C PHE A 192 9.92 5.21 5.72
N ALA A 193 9.88 3.96 5.32
CA ALA A 193 8.82 3.02 5.65
C ALA A 193 9.37 1.71 6.19
N VAL A 194 8.60 1.06 7.05
CA VAL A 194 8.80 -0.34 7.42
C VAL A 194 8.00 -1.20 6.44
N VAL A 195 8.71 -2.06 5.70
CA VAL A 195 8.18 -2.89 4.61
C VAL A 195 8.51 -4.35 4.85
N SER A 196 7.73 -5.25 4.27
CA SER A 196 8.04 -6.69 4.21
C SER A 196 8.39 -7.05 2.77
N LEU A 197 9.63 -7.45 2.52
CA LEU A 197 10.15 -7.87 1.22
C LEU A 197 10.45 -9.37 1.28
N GLU A 198 9.79 -10.17 0.44
CA GLU A 198 10.00 -11.63 0.36
C GLU A 198 9.90 -12.38 1.71
N GLY A 199 9.08 -11.86 2.64
CA GLY A 199 8.88 -12.45 3.96
C GLY A 199 9.84 -11.94 5.04
N VAL A 200 10.67 -10.94 4.71
CA VAL A 200 11.63 -10.33 5.64
C VAL A 200 11.32 -8.85 5.84
N TRP A 201 11.39 -8.39 7.09
CA TRP A 201 11.21 -6.98 7.41
C TRP A 201 12.41 -6.15 6.98
N ALA A 202 12.16 -4.97 6.42
CA ALA A 202 13.18 -4.02 6.02
C ALA A 202 12.71 -2.59 6.30
N VAL A 203 13.67 -1.69 6.43
CA VAL A 203 13.44 -0.26 6.34
C VAL A 203 13.78 0.18 4.93
N GLN A 204 12.86 0.91 4.31
CA GLN A 204 13.02 1.51 2.99
C GLN A 204 13.04 3.03 3.11
N ASP A 205 14.09 3.68 2.63
CA ASP A 205 14.12 5.12 2.46
C ASP A 205 13.19 5.52 1.29
N LEU A 206 12.40 6.58 1.47
CA LEU A 206 11.40 7.02 0.50
C LEU A 206 11.90 8.20 -0.36
N GLY A 207 13.21 8.28 -0.57
CA GLY A 207 13.86 9.33 -1.32
C GLY A 207 14.09 10.59 -0.50
N SER A 208 14.46 10.41 0.78
CA SER A 208 14.75 11.50 1.70
C SER A 208 15.97 12.33 1.26
N GLU A 209 16.10 13.56 1.76
CA GLU A 209 17.21 14.45 1.37
C GLU A 209 18.56 14.06 2.00
N LEU A 210 18.54 13.47 3.20
CA LEU A 210 19.74 13.17 3.98
C LEU A 210 19.96 11.66 4.21
N GLY A 211 19.08 10.83 3.65
CA GLY A 211 19.10 9.38 3.83
C GLY A 211 18.59 8.92 5.19
N THR A 212 18.44 7.60 5.28
CA THR A 212 18.07 6.87 6.49
C THR A 212 19.22 5.95 6.88
N GLU A 213 19.66 5.99 8.13
CA GLU A 213 20.65 5.06 8.67
C GLU A 213 19.96 3.91 9.41
N VAL A 214 20.34 2.68 9.11
CA VAL A 214 19.81 1.46 9.75
C VAL A 214 20.99 0.62 10.22
N ASN A 215 21.10 0.40 11.53
CA ASN A 215 22.19 -0.35 12.16
C ASN A 215 23.60 0.10 11.70
N GLY A 216 23.82 1.40 11.52
CA GLY A 216 25.09 1.96 11.07
C GLY A 216 25.30 1.97 9.54
N THR A 217 24.34 1.48 8.76
CA THR A 217 24.39 1.47 7.29
C THR A 217 23.42 2.50 6.74
N VAL A 218 23.90 3.42 5.90
CA VAL A 218 23.06 4.47 5.30
C VAL A 218 22.44 3.97 3.99
N ILE A 219 21.14 4.21 3.84
CA ILE A 219 20.31 3.89 2.67
C ILE A 219 19.60 5.15 2.17
N GLY A 220 19.21 5.14 0.89
CA GLY A 220 18.51 6.24 0.22
C GLY A 220 19.08 6.55 -1.16
N ARG A 221 18.50 7.56 -1.82
CA ARG A 221 18.68 7.87 -3.24
C ARG A 221 20.14 7.93 -3.73
N ASP A 222 21.03 8.48 -2.90
CA ASP A 222 22.44 8.68 -3.24
C ASP A 222 23.36 7.55 -2.72
N PHE A 223 22.79 6.46 -2.23
CA PHE A 223 23.49 5.32 -1.63
C PHE A 223 23.30 4.03 -2.45
N ASN A 224 24.03 2.98 -2.09
CA ASN A 224 24.03 1.70 -2.83
C ASN A 224 22.70 0.94 -2.78
N SER A 225 21.80 1.28 -1.86
CA SER A 225 20.49 0.65 -1.70
C SER A 225 19.51 1.65 -1.10
N ASP A 226 18.24 1.55 -1.50
CA ASP A 226 17.13 2.30 -0.90
C ASP A 226 16.48 1.54 0.27
N PHE A 227 16.90 0.31 0.55
CA PHE A 227 16.38 -0.48 1.67
C PHE A 227 17.47 -1.26 2.40
N LEU A 228 17.20 -1.57 3.67
CA LEU A 228 18.01 -2.49 4.47
C LEU A 228 17.12 -3.40 5.31
N GLU A 229 17.44 -4.70 5.25
CA GLU A 229 16.82 -5.74 6.06
C GLU A 229 17.02 -5.51 7.57
N LEU A 230 15.96 -5.74 8.34
CA LEU A 230 15.95 -5.73 9.79
C LEU A 230 16.30 -7.11 10.33
N LYS A 231 17.09 -7.12 11.40
CA LYS A 231 17.42 -8.33 12.15
C LYS A 231 16.30 -8.63 13.15
N SER A 232 16.16 -9.90 13.54
CA SER A 232 15.32 -10.24 14.71
C SER A 232 15.82 -9.49 15.96
N GLY A 233 14.91 -9.04 16.80
CA GLY A 233 15.20 -8.17 17.94
C GLY A 233 15.32 -6.69 17.57
N ASP A 234 16.17 -5.97 18.30
CA ASP A 234 16.28 -4.52 18.21
C ASP A 234 17.16 -4.05 17.05
N ASN A 235 16.64 -3.09 16.30
CA ASN A 235 17.33 -2.41 15.21
C ASN A 235 17.31 -0.90 15.44
N ALA A 236 18.47 -0.26 15.30
CA ALA A 236 18.58 1.19 15.39
C ALA A 236 18.29 1.82 14.03
N VAL A 237 17.44 2.85 14.00
CA VAL A 237 17.14 3.62 12.79
C VAL A 237 17.29 5.10 13.09
N VAL A 238 18.04 5.82 12.25
CA VAL A 238 18.19 7.28 12.36
C VAL A 238 17.77 7.91 11.04
N ALA A 239 16.79 8.81 11.11
CA ALA A 239 16.24 9.49 9.94
C ALA A 239 16.81 10.91 9.86
N GLY A 240 17.34 11.34 8.71
CA GLY A 240 17.82 12.71 8.52
C GLY A 240 19.28 12.95 8.91
N GLY A 241 20.14 11.95 8.70
CA GLY A 241 21.58 11.98 8.98
C GLY A 241 21.96 11.52 10.40
N SER A 242 23.24 11.23 10.62
CA SER A 242 23.75 10.57 11.85
C SER A 242 23.69 11.41 13.13
N ASP A 243 23.60 12.73 13.02
CA ASP A 243 23.41 13.68 14.13
C ASP A 243 21.94 14.11 14.31
N SER A 244 21.01 13.41 13.66
CA SER A 244 19.59 13.72 13.73
C SER A 244 18.98 13.38 15.08
N PRO A 245 18.03 14.18 15.60
CA PRO A 245 17.25 13.83 16.78
C PRO A 245 16.19 12.75 16.50
N PHE A 246 15.95 12.39 15.24
CA PHE A 246 14.94 11.41 14.86
C PHE A 246 15.51 9.98 14.89
N CYS A 247 15.77 9.51 16.11
CA CYS A 247 16.33 8.19 16.39
C CYS A 247 15.24 7.24 16.90
N PHE A 248 15.09 6.11 16.22
CA PHE A 248 14.11 5.08 16.50
C PHE A 248 14.77 3.75 16.82
N ARG A 249 14.05 2.93 17.60
CA ARG A 249 14.36 1.51 17.78
C ARG A 249 13.21 0.70 17.23
N LEU A 250 13.48 -0.14 16.24
CA LEU A 250 12.52 -1.09 15.68
C LEU A 250 12.79 -2.47 16.26
N SER A 251 11.85 -3.01 17.02
CA SER A 251 11.91 -4.38 17.55
C SER A 251 11.13 -5.30 16.63
N VAL A 252 11.82 -6.22 15.97
CA VAL A 252 11.21 -7.37 15.28
C VAL A 252 11.06 -8.48 16.31
N ALA A 253 9.82 -8.97 16.51
CA ALA A 253 9.51 -10.02 17.48
C ALA A 253 10.09 -11.39 17.09
#